data_AF-A0A822CRA2-F1
#
_entry.id   AF-A0A822CRA2-F1
#
_cell.length_a   1.000
_cell.length_b   1.000
_cell.length_c   1.000
_cell.angle_alpha   90.00
_cell.angle_beta   90.00
_cell.angle_gamma   90.00
#
_symmetry.space_group_name_H-M   'P 1'
#
loop_
_entity.id
_entity.type
_entity.pdbx_description
1 polymer ?
#
loop_
_entity_poly.entity_id
_entity_poly.type
_entity_poly.pdbx_seq_one_letter_code
_entity_poly.pdbx_strand_id
1 'polypeptide(L)'
;RKPSASWLIKNNKFYYSIPHTPCEEFYDELRFAKNEVKIRRYLGKVSKEHDKRVKKAKKENETLECNICCREDLLIDDMVECTVGHIYCRHCVRTHIDVCFKEGKCRFVCVENLCPGEYTMSLVSELLSPKDLNRLNRRIQEENIRQ
;
A
#
# COMPACT_ATOMS: atom_id res chain seq x y z
N ARG A 1 -40.18 4.46 17.06
CA ARG A 1 -40.09 3.52 15.91
C ARG A 1 -39.31 4.21 14.80
N LYS A 2 -38.17 3.66 14.35
CA LYS A 2 -37.42 4.27 13.23
C LYS A 2 -38.17 4.01 11.92
N PRO A 3 -38.33 5.01 11.05
CA PRO A 3 -39.02 4.82 9.77
C PRO A 3 -38.27 3.83 8.88
N SER A 4 -39.03 3.05 8.10
CA SER A 4 -38.51 2.12 7.10
C SER A 4 -37.73 2.87 6.01
N ALA A 5 -36.64 2.27 5.50
CA ALA A 5 -35.84 2.83 4.41
C ALA A 5 -36.69 3.17 3.17
N SER A 6 -37.72 2.38 2.89
CA SER A 6 -38.66 2.62 1.77
C SER A 6 -39.46 3.93 1.95
N TRP A 7 -39.80 4.29 3.18
CA TRP A 7 -40.52 5.53 3.48
C TRP A 7 -39.62 6.78 3.42
N LEU A 8 -38.33 6.64 3.78
CA LEU A 8 -37.33 7.72 3.69
C LEU A 8 -37.01 8.06 2.23
N ILE A 9 -36.86 7.04 1.37
CA ILE A 9 -36.62 7.21 -0.07
C ILE A 9 -37.83 7.86 -0.75
N LYS A 10 -39.06 7.40 -0.45
CA LYS A 10 -40.29 7.97 -1.04
C LYS A 10 -40.52 9.44 -0.68
N ASN A 11 -40.10 9.88 0.50
CA ASN A 11 -40.32 11.24 0.98
C ASN A 11 -39.09 12.14 0.86
N ASN A 12 -38.03 11.67 0.16
CA ASN A 12 -36.76 12.37 -0.05
C ASN A 12 -36.21 13.07 1.20
N LYS A 13 -36.40 12.46 2.38
CA LYS A 13 -35.94 12.98 3.68
C LYS A 13 -34.51 12.53 3.99
N PHE A 14 -33.65 12.47 2.98
CA PHE A 14 -32.22 12.41 3.23
C PHE A 14 -31.79 13.80 3.70
N TYR A 15 -31.41 13.88 4.98
CA TYR A 15 -31.01 15.12 5.67
C TYR A 15 -29.62 15.62 5.23
N TYR A 16 -29.10 15.09 4.12
CA TYR A 16 -27.86 15.51 3.48
C TYR A 16 -28.17 15.89 2.04
N SER A 17 -27.78 17.11 1.66
CA SER A 17 -27.74 17.53 0.26
C SER A 17 -26.76 16.63 -0.48
N ILE A 18 -27.24 15.85 -1.44
CA ILE A 18 -26.37 15.17 -2.39
C ILE A 18 -25.57 16.27 -3.10
N PRO A 19 -24.22 16.23 -3.06
CA PRO A 19 -23.42 17.27 -3.70
C PRO A 19 -23.78 17.34 -5.19
N HIS A 20 -23.99 18.56 -5.70
CA HIS A 20 -24.42 18.78 -7.10
C HIS A 20 -23.41 18.27 -8.13
N THR A 21 -22.14 18.13 -7.74
CA THR A 21 -21.05 17.59 -8.56
C THR A 21 -20.45 16.35 -7.89
N PRO A 22 -20.34 15.21 -8.58
CA PRO A 22 -19.67 14.04 -8.02
C PRO A 22 -18.18 14.30 -7.77
N CYS A 23 -17.65 13.79 -6.66
CA CYS A 23 -16.22 13.85 -6.35
C CYS A 23 -15.41 12.80 -7.14
N GLU A 24 -14.08 12.89 -7.09
CA GLU A 24 -13.18 11.95 -7.77
C GLU A 24 -13.44 10.50 -7.31
N GLU A 25 -13.64 10.31 -6.00
CA GLU A 25 -13.89 8.99 -5.41
C GLU A 25 -15.16 8.34 -5.97
N PHE A 26 -16.19 9.12 -6.30
CA PHE A 26 -17.40 8.60 -6.94
C PHE A 26 -17.09 8.02 -8.33
N TYR A 27 -16.23 8.70 -9.11
CA TYR A 27 -15.84 8.18 -10.42
C TYR A 27 -14.95 6.94 -10.30
N ASP A 28 -14.09 6.87 -9.28
CA ASP A 28 -13.30 5.68 -8.99
C ASP A 28 -14.19 4.48 -8.64
N GLU A 29 -15.19 4.67 -7.78
CA GLU A 29 -16.17 3.64 -7.44
C GLU A 29 -16.98 3.20 -8.66
N LEU A 30 -17.43 4.15 -9.50
CA LEU A 30 -18.12 3.82 -10.76
C LEU A 30 -17.23 3.02 -11.72
N ARG A 31 -15.96 3.41 -11.87
CA ARG A 31 -14.98 2.69 -12.71
C ARG A 31 -14.73 1.29 -12.17
N PHE A 32 -14.61 1.15 -10.86
CA PHE A 32 -14.48 -0.13 -10.19
C PHE A 32 -15.72 -1.00 -10.42
N ALA A 33 -16.93 -0.51 -10.13
CA ALA A 33 -18.17 -1.24 -10.29
C ALA A 33 -18.38 -1.74 -11.73
N LYS A 34 -18.08 -0.90 -12.73
CA LYS A 34 -18.14 -1.28 -14.15
C LYS A 34 -17.13 -2.37 -14.55
N ASN A 35 -16.00 -2.46 -13.84
CA ASN A 35 -14.91 -3.36 -14.20
C ASN A 35 -14.60 -4.44 -13.15
N GLU A 36 -15.41 -4.55 -12.10
CA GLU A 36 -15.12 -5.34 -10.91
C GLU A 36 -14.75 -6.79 -11.28
N VAL A 37 -15.55 -7.42 -12.13
CA VAL A 37 -15.33 -8.80 -12.59
C VAL A 37 -13.98 -8.94 -13.31
N LYS A 38 -13.62 -7.97 -14.16
CA LYS A 38 -12.34 -7.97 -14.89
C LYS A 38 -11.16 -7.77 -13.93
N ILE A 39 -11.28 -6.82 -12.99
CA ILE A 39 -10.26 -6.52 -11.99
C ILE A 39 -10.02 -7.75 -11.10
N ARG A 40 -11.08 -8.32 -10.51
CA ARG A 40 -10.99 -9.53 -9.67
C ARG A 40 -10.38 -10.70 -10.44
N ARG A 41 -10.76 -10.90 -11.71
CA ARG A 41 -10.18 -11.94 -12.57
C ARG A 41 -8.68 -11.72 -12.80
N TYR A 42 -8.26 -10.49 -13.10
CA TYR A 42 -6.86 -10.16 -13.30
C TYR A 42 -6.04 -10.39 -12.02
N LEU A 43 -6.49 -9.85 -10.89
CA LEU A 43 -5.84 -10.06 -9.59
C LEU A 43 -5.74 -11.55 -9.24
N GLY A 44 -6.80 -12.33 -9.50
CA GLY A 44 -6.78 -13.78 -9.31
C GLY A 44 -5.80 -14.52 -10.23
N LYS A 45 -5.59 -14.04 -11.47
CA LYS A 45 -4.56 -14.59 -12.37
C LYS A 45 -3.16 -14.28 -11.85
N VAL A 46 -2.89 -13.03 -11.48
CA VAL A 46 -1.60 -12.57 -10.93
C VAL A 46 -1.25 -13.36 -9.66
N SER A 47 -2.19 -13.51 -8.72
CA SER A 47 -1.99 -14.31 -7.51
C SER A 47 -1.70 -15.77 -7.82
N LYS A 48 -2.45 -16.42 -8.72
CA LYS A 48 -2.19 -17.81 -9.10
C LYS A 48 -0.85 -18.00 -9.80
N GLU A 49 -0.41 -17.03 -10.61
CA GLU A 49 0.89 -17.07 -11.27
C GLU A 49 2.01 -16.91 -10.25
N HIS A 50 1.86 -15.98 -9.32
CA HIS A 50 2.77 -15.83 -8.19
C HIS A 50 2.87 -17.13 -7.35
N ASP A 51 1.75 -17.74 -6.97
CA ASP A 51 1.74 -19.00 -6.21
C ASP A 51 2.47 -20.14 -6.95
N LYS A 52 2.37 -20.17 -8.28
CA LYS A 52 3.10 -21.15 -9.11
C LYS A 52 4.60 -20.88 -9.06
N ARG A 53 5.03 -19.61 -9.15
CA ARG A 53 6.44 -19.22 -9.03
C ARG A 53 7.01 -19.59 -7.66
N VAL A 54 6.29 -19.29 -6.58
CA VAL A 54 6.66 -19.69 -5.21
C VAL A 54 6.79 -21.20 -5.09
N LYS A 55 5.81 -21.97 -5.59
CA LYS A 55 5.87 -23.45 -5.57
C LYS A 55 7.05 -24.00 -6.36
N LYS A 56 7.43 -23.36 -7.47
CA LYS A 56 8.60 -23.75 -8.25
C LYS A 56 9.89 -23.47 -7.47
N ALA A 57 10.05 -22.24 -6.96
CA ALA A 57 11.20 -21.84 -6.15
C ALA A 57 11.37 -22.73 -4.90
N LYS A 58 10.28 -23.11 -4.23
CA LYS A 58 10.32 -24.05 -3.10
C LYS A 58 10.91 -25.41 -3.46
N LYS A 59 10.63 -25.92 -4.66
CA LYS A 59 11.18 -27.20 -5.12
C LYS A 59 12.67 -27.08 -5.47
N GLU A 60 13.09 -25.91 -5.90
CA GLU A 60 14.47 -25.59 -6.30
C GLU A 60 15.31 -25.07 -5.09
N ASN A 61 14.71 -24.94 -3.90
CA ASN A 61 15.29 -24.32 -2.70
C ASN A 61 15.79 -22.87 -2.93
N GLU A 62 15.10 -22.13 -3.79
CA GLU A 62 15.41 -20.73 -4.14
C GLU A 62 14.51 -19.71 -3.41
N THR A 63 13.77 -20.15 -2.38
CA THR A 63 12.97 -19.25 -1.56
C THR A 63 13.81 -18.55 -0.50
N LEU A 64 13.42 -17.33 -0.16
CA LEU A 64 14.05 -16.52 0.86
C LEU A 64 13.16 -16.44 2.10
N GLU A 65 13.80 -16.27 3.25
CA GLU A 65 13.13 -16.06 4.53
C GLU A 65 13.24 -14.59 4.95
N CYS A 66 12.14 -14.05 5.50
CA CYS A 66 12.16 -12.74 6.14
C CYS A 66 12.32 -12.87 7.65
N ASN A 67 13.41 -12.30 8.18
CA ASN A 67 13.73 -12.35 9.62
C ASN A 67 12.76 -11.56 10.53
N ILE A 68 11.87 -10.73 9.97
CA ILE A 68 10.90 -9.94 10.75
C ILE A 68 9.58 -10.70 10.94
N CYS A 69 9.08 -11.33 9.87
CA CYS A 69 7.77 -12.00 9.89
C CYS A 69 7.87 -13.53 9.78
N CYS A 70 9.08 -14.09 9.72
CA CYS A 70 9.38 -15.52 9.64
C CYS A 70 8.63 -16.24 8.52
N ARG A 71 8.39 -15.55 7.40
CA ARG A 71 7.87 -16.17 6.18
C ARG A 71 9.04 -16.69 5.37
N GLU A 72 9.05 -17.98 5.11
CA GLU A 72 10.13 -18.72 4.44
C GLU A 72 9.89 -18.89 2.93
N ASP A 73 8.76 -18.39 2.42
CA ASP A 73 8.28 -18.67 1.07
C ASP A 73 8.19 -17.46 0.16
N LEU A 74 9.19 -16.60 0.27
CA LEU A 74 9.26 -15.36 -0.48
C LEU A 74 10.19 -15.51 -1.69
N LEU A 75 9.79 -14.89 -2.80
CA LEU A 75 10.67 -14.75 -3.96
C LEU A 75 11.58 -13.55 -3.75
N ILE A 76 12.68 -13.48 -4.50
CA ILE A 76 13.56 -12.31 -4.50
C ILE A 76 12.82 -11.01 -4.85
N ASP A 77 11.84 -11.07 -5.75
CA ASP A 77 10.99 -9.92 -6.12
C ASP A 77 10.10 -9.42 -4.98
N ASP A 78 9.80 -10.28 -4.00
CA ASP A 78 9.02 -9.93 -2.81
C ASP A 78 9.88 -9.32 -1.71
N MET A 79 11.19 -9.29 -1.92
CA MET A 79 12.17 -8.74 -1.00
C MET A 79 12.64 -7.36 -1.42
N VAL A 80 13.14 -6.61 -0.44
CA VAL A 80 13.59 -5.24 -0.58
C VAL A 80 14.87 -5.07 0.23
N GLU A 81 15.85 -4.41 -0.36
CA GLU A 81 17.14 -4.12 0.27
C GLU A 81 17.25 -2.66 0.73
N CYS A 82 17.97 -2.44 1.83
CA CYS A 82 18.46 -1.09 2.18
C CYS A 82 19.77 -0.77 1.46
N THR A 83 20.25 0.47 1.53
CA THR A 83 21.52 0.89 0.88
C THR A 83 22.78 0.16 1.37
N VAL A 84 22.70 -0.55 2.50
CA VAL A 84 23.80 -1.36 3.07
C VAL A 84 23.68 -2.85 2.70
N GLY A 85 22.54 -3.28 2.15
CA GLY A 85 22.31 -4.67 1.71
C GLY A 85 21.54 -5.56 2.69
N HIS A 86 20.91 -5.02 3.73
CA HIS A 86 19.96 -5.80 4.55
C HIS A 86 18.66 -6.01 3.78
N ILE A 87 18.22 -7.26 3.69
CA ILE A 87 17.08 -7.69 2.87
C ILE A 87 15.92 -8.11 3.78
N TYR A 88 14.74 -7.55 3.51
CA TYR A 88 13.50 -7.93 4.19
C TYR A 88 12.34 -7.97 3.21
N CYS A 89 11.24 -8.62 3.60
CA CYS A 89 10.08 -8.67 2.72
C CYS A 89 9.44 -7.28 2.57
N ARG A 90 8.93 -7.03 1.36
CA ARG A 90 8.28 -5.78 0.95
C ARG A 90 7.19 -5.35 1.92
N HIS A 91 6.45 -6.31 2.48
CA HIS A 91 5.38 -6.05 3.45
C HIS A 91 5.91 -5.47 4.78
N CYS A 92 6.99 -6.05 5.33
CA CYS A 92 7.60 -5.57 6.57
C CYS A 92 8.21 -4.18 6.38
N VAL A 93 8.95 -3.97 5.27
CA VAL A 93 9.55 -2.67 4.96
C VAL A 93 8.47 -1.59 4.77
N ARG A 94 7.40 -1.89 4.02
CA ARG A 94 6.27 -0.95 3.87
C ARG A 94 5.66 -0.57 5.22
N THR A 95 5.42 -1.56 6.08
CA THR A 95 4.83 -1.30 7.40
C THR A 95 5.74 -0.41 8.26
N HIS A 96 7.05 -0.65 8.22
CA HIS A 96 8.04 0.19 8.89
C HIS A 96 8.04 1.63 8.36
N ILE A 97 8.02 1.81 7.04
CA ILE A 97 7.91 3.13 6.39
C ILE A 97 6.61 3.83 6.80
N ASP A 98 5.48 3.12 6.81
CA ASP A 98 4.19 3.66 7.24
C ASP A 98 4.22 4.15 8.70
N VAL A 99 4.89 3.42 9.59
CA VAL A 99 5.08 3.83 10.99
C VAL A 99 5.97 5.08 11.08
N CYS A 100 7.14 5.07 10.45
CA CYS A 100 8.05 6.20 10.43
C CYS A 100 7.38 7.47 9.87
N PHE A 101 6.57 7.32 8.83
CA PHE A 101 5.84 8.42 8.22
C PHE A 101 4.75 9.00 9.14
N LYS A 102 4.06 8.14 9.91
CA LYS A 102 3.10 8.55 10.93
C LYS A 102 3.77 9.28 12.10
N GLU A 103 5.00 8.90 12.44
CA GLU A 103 5.84 9.59 13.42
C GLU A 103 6.37 10.94 12.92
N GLY A 104 6.12 11.30 11.66
CA GLY A 104 6.52 12.59 11.09
C GLY A 104 7.90 12.59 10.45
N LYS A 105 8.56 11.43 10.33
CA LYS A 105 9.89 11.33 9.71
C LYS A 105 9.80 11.48 8.19
N CYS A 106 10.77 12.18 7.61
CA CYS A 106 10.96 12.32 6.16
C CYS A 106 12.11 11.46 5.61
N ARG A 107 12.94 10.90 6.48
CA ARG A 107 14.01 9.94 6.16
C ARG A 107 13.65 8.57 6.70
N PHE A 108 13.82 7.54 5.87
CA PHE A 108 13.41 6.18 6.16
C PHE A 108 14.64 5.30 6.34
N VAL A 109 15.06 5.13 7.58
CA VAL A 109 16.19 4.27 7.96
C VAL A 109 15.81 2.79 7.86
N CYS A 110 16.83 1.94 7.74
CA CYS A 110 16.67 0.49 7.77
C CYS A 110 15.89 0.04 9.03
N VAL A 111 15.20 -1.10 8.93
CA VAL A 111 14.48 -1.68 10.08
C VAL A 111 15.43 -2.10 11.20
N GLU A 112 16.66 -2.49 10.84
CA GLU A 112 17.69 -2.88 11.81
C GLU A 112 18.25 -1.65 12.54
N ASN A 113 18.16 -1.64 13.88
CA ASN A 113 18.50 -0.47 14.71
C ASN A 113 19.97 -0.03 14.62
N LEU A 114 20.88 -0.95 14.26
CA LEU A 114 22.32 -0.68 14.17
C LEU A 114 22.80 -0.45 12.72
N CYS A 115 21.88 -0.47 11.75
CA CYS A 115 22.22 -0.26 10.35
C CYS A 115 22.17 1.25 10.01
N PRO A 116 23.27 1.84 9.50
CA PRO A 116 23.26 3.22 9.03
C PRO A 116 22.58 3.39 7.66
N GLY A 117 22.08 2.30 7.08
CA GLY A 117 21.45 2.28 5.77
C GLY A 117 20.05 2.90 5.78
N GLU A 118 19.63 3.34 4.60
CA GLU A 118 18.32 3.97 4.37
C GLU A 118 17.62 3.28 3.20
N TYR A 119 16.31 3.50 3.11
CA TYR A 119 15.51 3.15 1.95
C TYR A 119 15.48 4.31 0.97
N THR A 120 15.74 4.03 -0.31
CA THR A 120 15.78 5.06 -1.35
C THR A 120 14.39 5.68 -1.55
N MET A 121 14.35 6.96 -1.95
CA MET A 121 13.08 7.63 -2.21
C MET A 121 12.26 6.96 -3.32
N SER A 122 12.92 6.37 -4.32
CA SER A 122 12.26 5.59 -5.37
C SER A 122 11.49 4.41 -4.77
N LEU A 123 12.14 3.62 -3.91
CA LEU A 123 11.50 2.52 -3.20
C LEU A 123 10.36 3.00 -2.30
N VAL A 124 10.56 4.07 -1.52
CA VAL A 124 9.52 4.65 -0.66
C VAL A 124 8.30 5.07 -1.48
N SER A 125 8.53 5.65 -2.66
CA SER A 125 7.45 6.08 -3.57
C SER A 125 6.64 4.91 -4.14
N GLU A 126 7.26 3.75 -4.34
CA GLU A 126 6.58 2.52 -4.75
C GLU A 126 5.76 1.89 -3.62
N LEU A 127 6.20 2.05 -2.36
CA LEU A 127 5.58 1.39 -1.21
C LEU A 127 4.44 2.19 -0.59
N LEU A 128 4.49 3.52 -0.67
CA LEU A 128 3.46 4.41 -0.14
C LEU A 128 2.25 4.54 -1.06
N SER A 129 1.09 4.80 -0.46
CA SER A 129 -0.09 5.18 -1.24
C SER A 129 0.14 6.55 -1.92
N PRO A 130 -0.48 6.85 -3.07
CA PRO A 130 -0.33 8.15 -3.73
C PRO A 130 -0.68 9.33 -2.81
N LYS A 131 -1.68 9.15 -1.94
CA LYS A 131 -2.10 10.15 -0.96
C LYS A 131 -1.03 10.39 0.12
N ASP A 132 -0.40 9.32 0.61
CA ASP A 132 0.65 9.41 1.61
C ASP A 132 1.94 9.97 1.01
N LEU A 133 2.29 9.56 -0.20
CA LEU A 133 3.44 10.09 -0.95
C LEU A 133 3.30 11.61 -1.21
N ASN A 134 2.13 12.09 -1.63
CA ASN A 134 1.87 13.52 -1.80
C ASN A 134 2.06 14.30 -0.49
N ARG A 135 1.61 13.73 0.63
CA ARG A 135 1.78 14.33 1.96
C ARG A 135 3.25 14.33 2.39
N LEU A 136 3.99 13.27 2.10
CA LEU A 136 5.43 13.18 2.35
C LEU A 136 6.21 14.23 1.53
N ASN A 137 5.95 14.32 0.23
CA ASN A 137 6.61 15.29 -0.65
C ASN A 137 6.41 16.73 -0.17
N ARG A 138 5.20 17.08 0.29
CA ARG A 138 4.94 18.40 0.86
C ARG A 138 5.78 18.67 2.11
N ARG A 139 5.91 17.69 3.01
CA ARG A 139 6.75 17.82 4.22
C ARG A 139 8.22 18.00 3.87
N ILE A 140 8.74 17.21 2.93
CA ILE A 140 10.13 17.33 2.47
C ILE A 140 10.39 18.73 1.89
N GLN A 141 9.46 19.27 1.08
CA GLN A 141 9.56 20.63 0.55
C GLN A 141 9.56 21.69 1.66
N GLU A 142 8.65 21.55 2.64
CA GLU A 142 8.59 22.45 3.80
C GLU A 142 9.89 22.44 4.62
N GLU A 143 10.51 21.27 4.83
CA GLU A 143 11.79 21.16 5.53
C GLU A 143 12.94 21.80 4.74
N ASN A 144 13.00 21.58 3.44
CA ASN A 144 14.05 22.15 2.58
C ASN A 144 14.00 23.68 2.50
N ILE A 145 12.81 24.29 2.66
CA ILE A 145 12.64 25.76 2.68
C ILE A 145 13.03 26.35 4.05
N ARG A 146 12.95 25.55 5.12
CA ARG A 146 13.26 25.99 6.49
C ARG A 146 14.75 25.88 6.85
N GLN A 147 15.53 25.15 6.05
CA GLN A 147 16.99 25.03 6.17
C GLN A 147 17.67 26.18 5.43
#